data_AF-A0A6N2MN67-F1
#
_entry.id   AF-A0A6N2MN67-F1
#
_cell.length_a   1.000
_cell.length_b   1.000
_cell.length_c   1.000
_cell.angle_alpha   90.00
_cell.angle_beta   90.00
_cell.angle_gamma   90.00
#
_symmetry.space_group_name_H-M   'P 1'
#
loop_
_entity.id
_entity.type
_entity.pdbx_description
1 polymer ?
#
loop_
_entity_poly.entity_id
_entity_poly.type
_entity_poly.pdbx_seq_one_letter_code
_entity_poly.pdbx_strand_id
1 'polypeptide(L)'
;MIIQNYGEGAARSNEGARIYSEATLKLCQELEVKAIDLWTIMQQKDDWLTTCFTDGIHLASEGSKIVANEIMRVLEVAEWEPSLH
;
A
#
# COMPACT_ATOMS: atom_id res chain seq x y z
N MET A 1 -12.00 9.45 -13.62
CA MET A 1 -10.65 9.71 -13.10
C MET A 1 -10.67 11.09 -12.43
N ILE A 2 -10.83 11.14 -11.11
CA ILE A 2 -10.82 12.40 -10.37
C ILE A 2 -9.37 12.75 -10.08
N ILE A 3 -8.83 13.72 -10.80
CA ILE A 3 -7.51 14.31 -10.51
C ILE A 3 -7.77 15.46 -9.52
N GLN A 4 -7.77 15.16 -8.22
CA GLN A 4 -7.68 16.22 -7.22
C GLN A 4 -6.19 16.48 -6.97
N ASN A 5 -5.68 17.55 -7.60
CA ASN A 5 -4.33 18.03 -7.37
C ASN A 5 -4.32 18.81 -6.05
N TYR A 6 -3.59 18.32 -5.06
CA TYR A 6 -3.28 19.08 -3.83
C TYR A 6 -1.81 19.49 -3.85
N GLY A 7 -1.56 20.80 -3.89
CA GLY A 7 -0.22 21.42 -3.86
C GLY A 7 0.21 21.97 -5.22
N GLU A 8 0.53 23.25 -5.28
CA GLU A 8 1.11 23.88 -6.47
C GLU A 8 2.45 23.21 -6.81
N GLY A 9 2.52 22.57 -7.99
CA GLY A 9 3.78 22.17 -8.63
C GLY A 9 4.27 20.74 -8.40
N ALA A 10 3.76 20.00 -7.42
CA ALA A 10 4.06 18.58 -7.25
C ALA A 10 2.79 17.76 -7.51
N ALA A 11 2.61 17.28 -8.75
CA ALA A 11 1.49 16.42 -9.13
C ALA A 11 1.58 15.05 -8.42
N ARG A 12 1.21 15.00 -7.15
CA ARG A 12 1.04 13.77 -6.39
C ARG A 12 -0.34 13.21 -6.73
N SER A 13 -0.36 12.22 -7.61
CA SER A 13 -1.58 11.49 -7.97
C SER A 13 -1.49 10.05 -7.48
N ASN A 14 -2.64 9.41 -7.28
CA ASN A 14 -2.66 7.97 -6.97
C ASN A 14 -2.03 7.13 -8.10
N GLU A 15 -2.10 7.63 -9.34
CA GLU A 15 -1.40 7.01 -10.48
C GLU A 15 0.12 7.14 -10.39
N GLY A 16 0.63 8.28 -9.89
CA GLY A 16 2.04 8.41 -9.55
C GLY A 16 2.46 7.38 -8.50
N ALA A 17 1.62 7.17 -7.47
CA ALA A 17 1.89 6.14 -6.46
C ALA A 17 1.95 4.72 -7.03
N ARG A 18 1.18 4.40 -8.10
CA ARG A 18 1.26 3.11 -8.81
C ARG A 18 2.66 2.85 -9.35
N ILE A 19 3.26 3.85 -10.01
CA ILE A 19 4.59 3.75 -10.61
C ILE A 19 5.65 3.44 -9.53
N TYR A 20 5.56 4.11 -8.38
CA TYR A 20 6.45 3.81 -7.25
C TYR A 20 6.20 2.41 -6.68
N SER A 21 4.92 2.00 -6.50
CA SER A 21 4.58 0.66 -6.02
C SER A 21 5.18 -0.43 -6.93
N GLU A 22 4.99 -0.32 -8.24
CA GLU A 22 5.53 -1.27 -9.22
C GLU A 22 7.05 -1.33 -9.22
N ALA A 23 7.73 -0.17 -9.14
CA ALA A 23 9.18 -0.11 -9.06
C ALA A 23 9.71 -0.75 -7.76
N THR A 24 9.06 -0.50 -6.62
CA THR A 24 9.41 -1.12 -5.33
C THR A 24 9.19 -2.62 -5.36
N LEU A 25 8.07 -3.10 -5.90
CA LEU A 25 7.80 -4.54 -6.05
C LEU A 25 8.85 -5.24 -6.93
N LYS A 26 9.23 -4.60 -8.04
CA LYS A 26 10.31 -5.10 -8.91
C LYS A 26 11.63 -5.21 -8.15
N LEU A 27 12.01 -4.17 -7.42
CA LEU A 27 13.23 -4.20 -6.61
C LEU A 27 13.18 -5.29 -5.52
N CYS A 28 12.03 -5.45 -4.86
CA CYS A 28 11.85 -6.51 -3.87
C CYS A 28 12.03 -7.91 -4.48
N GLN A 29 11.52 -8.11 -5.71
CA GLN A 29 11.75 -9.34 -6.45
C GLN A 29 13.24 -9.55 -6.79
N GLU A 30 13.96 -8.51 -7.22
CA GLU A 30 15.41 -8.57 -7.50
C GLU A 30 16.25 -8.89 -6.25
N LEU A 31 15.82 -8.44 -5.08
CA LEU A 31 16.46 -8.68 -3.79
C LEU A 31 15.97 -9.93 -3.06
N GLU A 32 15.03 -10.67 -3.66
CA GLU A 32 14.38 -11.84 -3.05
C GLU A 32 13.71 -11.55 -1.69
N VAL A 33 13.24 -10.31 -1.48
CA VAL A 33 12.51 -9.92 -0.27
C VAL A 33 11.00 -9.93 -0.53
N LYS A 34 10.22 -10.42 0.44
CA LYS A 34 8.75 -10.38 0.36
C LYS A 34 8.27 -8.93 0.45
N ALA A 35 7.26 -8.60 -0.34
CA ALA A 35 6.64 -7.28 -0.38
C ALA A 35 5.12 -7.38 -0.42
N ILE A 36 4.45 -6.32 0.02
CA ILE A 36 2.99 -6.18 0.00
C ILE A 36 2.63 -5.07 -0.97
N ASP A 37 1.84 -5.38 -2.00
CA ASP A 37 1.31 -4.39 -2.94
C ASP A 37 0.07 -3.70 -2.38
N LEU A 38 0.29 -2.76 -1.46
CA LEU A 38 -0.81 -2.00 -0.83
C LEU A 38 -1.60 -1.17 -1.83
N TRP A 39 -0.96 -0.71 -2.92
CA TRP A 39 -1.63 0.10 -3.93
C TRP A 39 -2.75 -0.71 -4.61
N THR A 40 -2.45 -1.94 -5.05
CA THR A 40 -3.45 -2.82 -5.66
C THR A 40 -4.49 -3.30 -4.66
N ILE A 41 -4.07 -3.73 -3.46
CA ILE A 41 -4.96 -4.33 -2.47
C ILE A 41 -6.03 -3.35 -1.98
N MET A 42 -5.64 -2.09 -1.69
CA MET A 42 -6.60 -1.07 -1.24
C MET A 42 -7.70 -0.83 -2.27
N GLN A 43 -7.36 -0.87 -3.56
CA GLN A 43 -8.29 -0.57 -4.66
C GLN A 43 -9.22 -1.73 -5.03
N GLN A 44 -9.08 -2.91 -4.42
CA GLN A 44 -10.04 -4.01 -4.59
C GLN A 44 -11.42 -3.69 -4.00
N LYS A 45 -11.52 -2.63 -3.19
CA LYS A 45 -12.76 -2.13 -2.61
C LYS A 45 -13.23 -0.90 -3.40
N ASP A 46 -14.47 -0.91 -3.90
CA ASP A 46 -14.98 0.16 -4.78
C ASP A 46 -14.94 1.57 -4.14
N ASP A 47 -15.20 1.65 -2.84
CA ASP A 47 -15.25 2.89 -2.05
C ASP A 47 -13.97 3.14 -1.23
N TRP A 48 -12.84 2.57 -1.66
CA TRP A 48 -11.56 2.60 -0.95
C TRP A 48 -11.12 4.02 -0.56
N LEU A 49 -11.28 5.00 -1.44
CA LEU A 49 -10.77 6.36 -1.20
C LEU A 49 -11.42 7.01 0.03
N THR A 50 -12.70 6.76 0.23
CA THR A 50 -13.48 7.35 1.33
C THR A 50 -13.57 6.45 2.56
N THR A 51 -13.31 5.15 2.42
CA THR A 51 -13.42 4.19 3.52
C THR A 51 -12.08 3.79 4.12
N CYS A 52 -11.04 3.65 3.30
CA CYS A 52 -9.71 3.25 3.75
C CYS A 52 -8.88 4.44 4.26
N PHE A 53 -9.27 5.69 3.93
CA PHE A 53 -8.51 6.89 4.28
C PHE A 53 -9.37 7.92 5.03
N THR A 54 -8.77 8.64 5.98
CA THR A 54 -9.43 9.72 6.72
C THR A 54 -9.45 11.04 5.95
N ASP A 55 -8.38 11.32 5.21
CA ASP A 55 -8.14 12.57 4.48
C ASP A 55 -7.58 12.35 3.07
N GLY A 56 -7.68 11.11 2.57
CA GLY A 56 -7.11 10.69 1.29
C GLY A 56 -5.63 10.29 1.34
N ILE A 57 -4.96 10.40 2.51
CA ILE A 57 -3.56 9.98 2.68
C ILE A 57 -3.39 9.09 3.92
N HIS A 58 -3.91 9.49 5.08
CA HIS A 58 -3.81 8.72 6.32
C HIS A 58 -4.88 7.62 6.37
N LEU A 59 -4.50 6.43 6.82
CA LEU A 59 -5.41 5.30 6.91
C LEU A 59 -6.49 5.54 7.98
N ALA A 60 -7.74 5.28 7.60
CA ALA A 60 -8.82 5.06 8.55
C ALA A 60 -8.74 3.64 9.13
N SER A 61 -9.60 3.33 10.12
CA SER A 61 -9.63 2.01 10.76
C SER A 61 -9.76 0.86 9.76
N GLU A 62 -10.55 1.03 8.69
CA GLU A 62 -10.73 0.00 7.67
C GLU A 62 -9.45 -0.22 6.86
N GLY A 63 -8.79 0.86 6.44
CA GLY A 63 -7.51 0.78 5.75
C GLY A 63 -6.41 0.15 6.62
N SER A 64 -6.33 0.55 7.90
CA SER A 64 -5.38 -0.06 8.84
C SER A 64 -5.62 -1.56 9.03
N LYS A 65 -6.88 -2.00 9.03
CA LYS A 65 -7.24 -3.43 9.14
C LYS A 65 -6.78 -4.22 7.92
N ILE A 66 -6.93 -3.66 6.71
CA ILE A 66 -6.41 -4.27 5.48
C ILE A 66 -4.89 -4.45 5.56
N VAL A 67 -4.15 -3.38 5.94
CA VAL A 67 -2.69 -3.45 6.07
C VAL A 67 -2.27 -4.51 7.09
N ALA A 68 -2.89 -4.51 8.27
CA ALA A 68 -2.56 -5.48 9.32
C ALA A 68 -2.79 -6.92 8.85
N ASN A 69 -3.92 -7.20 8.19
CA ASN A 69 -4.21 -8.53 7.65
C ASN A 69 -3.18 -9.00 6.62
N GLU A 70 -2.75 -8.11 5.72
CA GLU A 70 -1.73 -8.45 4.71
C GLU A 70 -0.35 -8.69 5.32
N ILE A 71 0.03 -7.92 6.35
CA ILE A 71 1.25 -8.18 7.11
C ILE A 71 1.17 -9.57 7.74
N MET A 72 0.08 -9.88 8.46
CA MET A 72 -0.10 -11.19 9.08
C MET A 72 -0.03 -12.33 8.05
N ARG A 73 -0.72 -12.18 6.91
CA ARG A 73 -0.68 -13.17 5.82
C ARG A 73 0.73 -13.40 5.29
N VAL A 74 1.53 -12.35 5.11
CA VAL A 74 2.92 -12.48 4.67
C VAL A 74 3.78 -13.14 5.73
N LEU A 75 3.60 -12.80 7.01
CA LEU A 75 4.34 -13.44 8.11
C LEU A 75 3.99 -14.92 8.29
N GLU A 76 2.76 -15.33 7.98
CA GLU A 76 2.31 -16.73 8.03
C GLU A 76 2.95 -17.60 6.94
N VAL A 77 3.21 -17.03 5.75
CA VAL A 77 3.78 -17.77 4.61
C VAL A 77 5.28 -17.55 4.44
N ALA A 78 5.87 -16.58 5.14
CA ALA A 78 7.29 -16.34 5.10
C ALA A 78 8.02 -17.43 5.89
N GLU A 79 9.11 -17.95 5.33
CA GLU A 79 10.06 -18.77 6.07
C GLU A 79 10.99 -17.81 6.83
N TRP A 80 10.58 -17.42 8.04
CA TRP A 80 11.34 -16.50 8.88
C TRP A 80 11.33 -16.95 10.35
N GLU A 81 12.38 -16.60 11.08
CA GLU A 81 12.46 -16.78 12.52
C GLU A 81 12.31 -15.40 13.19
N PRO A 82 11.28 -15.17 14.02
CA PRO A 82 11.15 -13.94 14.77
C PRO A 82 12.34 -13.74 15.71
N SER A 83 12.95 -12.55 15.67
CA SER A 83 14.02 -12.16 16.60
C SER A 83 13.57 -10.96 17.43
N LEU A 84 13.65 -11.09 18.75
CA LEU A 84 13.48 -9.99 19.70
C LEU A 84 14.84 -9.45 20.21
N HIS A 85 15.95 -9.89 19.60
CA HIS A 85 17.31 -9.50 19.97
C HIS A 85 17.65 -8.07 19.58
#